data_AF-A0A9D4VZX9-F1
#
_entry.id   AF-A0A9D4VZX9-F1
#
_cell.length_a   1.000
_cell.length_b   1.000
_cell.length_c   1.000
_cell.angle_alpha   90.00
_cell.angle_beta   90.00
_cell.angle_gamma   90.00
#
_symmetry.space_group_name_H-M   'P 1'
#
loop_
_entity.id
_entity.type
_entity.pdbx_description
1 polymer ?
#
loop_
_entity_poly.entity_id
_entity_poly.type
_entity_poly.pdbx_seq_one_letter_code
_entity_poly.pdbx_strand_id
1 'polypeptide(L)'
;MASDQPQEEPKTIPLKILIDRENNKVVSVEAPKHFMDTLFSFLSLPLATIIRLLSTNNNDQQQPQQSPLLGSIKSLYESVQTLTPNDVWNPVCQQMLLNPKNPCESLCQKLFLNIDDTEASSEFFVCDSCYKFTTFQNLDCTCGKPTNRRPKNLDSEGQGNSTSVAVDDALSGVFVKENGSLFLVFDDLKIVPSSLVTSMQMLMELGYSDLSQLEEVTHNIGKQEILNLLKCALTSHEPLTNTFLKSSSKNKDSQPKQFASALRVKTCTNDIKMDVKLVRSKSQKKIIFAETCENFVDFIFSFLTIPLGSIIKLLDGNSFVGCIDNLYKSVENLDSSWCTDSRSVLLNPGVIPQFGCPNQPLNIPHVQVQLATYYYGTGTPFQQHNYNYGTRTVELKVEGGVISKTKGLIYDPKHLIELDPRSPNRSKERVVGFVKRPALYAVGDDLKVQSLSANFCLSYLKELNLPLDDLEVKVISIGEAEAISLFAASLTSKSTLTSGLEDFFNVPKQDSNLTSKYIQTSRLDELAKEPKPEE
;
A
#
# COMPACT_ATOMS: atom_id res chain seq x y z
N MET A 1 -43.41 -9.36 6.78
CA MET A 1 -43.00 -8.74 5.51
C MET A 1 -41.49 -8.59 5.57
N ALA A 2 -40.78 -9.54 4.98
CA ALA A 2 -39.34 -9.39 4.76
C ALA A 2 -39.18 -8.28 3.71
N SER A 3 -38.36 -7.27 3.99
CA SER A 3 -38.02 -6.27 2.98
C SER A 3 -37.02 -6.91 2.04
N ASP A 4 -37.47 -7.27 0.83
CA ASP A 4 -36.58 -7.52 -0.29
C ASP A 4 -35.84 -6.20 -0.57
N GLN A 5 -34.60 -6.09 -0.08
CA GLN A 5 -33.67 -5.13 -0.66
C GLN A 5 -33.38 -5.61 -2.09
N PRO A 6 -33.51 -4.76 -3.11
CA PRO A 6 -33.20 -5.15 -4.47
C PRO A 6 -31.74 -5.59 -4.54
N GLN A 7 -31.49 -6.84 -4.92
CA GLN A 7 -30.15 -7.28 -5.31
C GLN A 7 -29.73 -6.43 -6.52
N GLU A 8 -28.76 -5.54 -6.34
CA GLU A 8 -28.13 -4.83 -7.45
C GLU A 8 -27.59 -5.88 -8.44
N GLU A 9 -27.97 -5.77 -9.72
CA GLU A 9 -27.40 -6.61 -10.76
C GLU A 9 -25.87 -6.43 -10.81
N PRO A 10 -25.09 -7.51 -10.99
CA PRO A 10 -23.64 -7.42 -11.00
C PRO A 10 -23.18 -6.55 -12.18
N LYS A 11 -22.46 -5.46 -11.86
CA LYS A 11 -21.85 -4.57 -12.86
C LYS A 11 -20.82 -5.36 -13.68
N THR A 12 -20.99 -5.39 -15.00
CA THR A 12 -20.07 -6.05 -15.94
C THR A 12 -19.68 -5.11 -17.08
N ILE A 13 -18.51 -5.35 -17.67
CA ILE A 13 -17.98 -4.59 -18.80
C ILE A 13 -17.85 -5.53 -20.00
N PRO A 14 -18.53 -5.28 -21.13
CA PRO A 14 -18.35 -6.08 -22.34
C PRO A 14 -17.00 -5.75 -22.99
N LEU A 15 -16.18 -6.78 -23.21
CA LEU A 15 -14.89 -6.67 -23.89
C LEU A 15 -14.88 -7.50 -25.16
N LYS A 16 -14.28 -6.95 -26.23
CA LYS A 16 -13.97 -7.70 -27.45
C LYS A 16 -12.57 -8.28 -27.33
N ILE A 17 -12.46 -9.59 -27.41
CA ILE A 17 -11.23 -10.32 -27.21
C ILE A 17 -10.86 -10.99 -28.53
N LEU A 18 -9.68 -10.67 -29.04
CA LEU A 18 -9.11 -11.32 -30.22
C LEU A 18 -8.26 -12.50 -29.75
N ILE A 19 -8.65 -13.71 -30.16
CA ILE A 19 -8.03 -14.98 -29.75
C ILE A 19 -7.39 -15.63 -30.97
N ASP A 20 -6.16 -16.11 -30.78
CA ASP A 20 -5.52 -17.06 -31.68
C ASP A 20 -5.94 -18.48 -31.30
N ARG A 21 -6.78 -19.10 -32.14
CA ARG A 21 -7.34 -20.43 -31.87
C ARG A 21 -6.29 -21.53 -31.93
N GLU A 22 -5.28 -21.38 -32.77
CA GLU A 22 -4.24 -22.41 -32.95
C GLU A 22 -3.31 -22.45 -31.74
N ASN A 23 -2.94 -21.28 -31.23
CA ASN A 23 -2.05 -21.15 -30.07
C ASN A 23 -2.80 -21.08 -28.73
N ASN A 24 -4.14 -21.02 -28.75
CA ASN A 24 -4.99 -20.83 -27.58
C ASN A 24 -4.53 -19.65 -26.70
N LYS A 25 -4.32 -18.49 -27.36
CA LYS A 25 -3.73 -17.29 -26.76
C LYS A 25 -4.59 -16.06 -27.06
N VAL A 26 -4.71 -15.16 -26.09
CA VAL A 26 -5.28 -13.83 -26.32
C VAL A 26 -4.23 -12.97 -27.02
N VAL A 27 -4.59 -12.47 -28.20
CA VAL A 27 -3.73 -11.55 -28.97
C VAL A 27 -3.87 -10.14 -28.41
N SER A 28 -5.12 -9.67 -28.28
CA SER A 28 -5.44 -8.36 -27.72
C SER A 28 -6.89 -8.30 -27.24
N VAL A 29 -7.18 -7.35 -26.37
CA VAL A 29 -8.52 -6.97 -25.98
C VAL A 29 -8.77 -5.55 -26.45
N GLU A 30 -9.84 -5.33 -27.22
CA GLU A 30 -10.36 -4.00 -27.51
C GLU A 30 -11.31 -3.58 -26.39
N ALA A 31 -10.91 -2.57 -25.63
CA ALA A 31 -11.50 -2.22 -24.35
C ALA A 31 -12.00 -0.76 -24.30
N PRO A 32 -13.14 -0.51 -23.63
CA PRO A 32 -13.64 0.83 -23.39
C PRO A 32 -12.96 1.49 -22.19
N LYS A 33 -13.14 2.81 -22.08
CA LYS A 33 -12.69 3.66 -20.96
C LYS A 33 -12.91 3.06 -19.57
N HIS A 34 -14.08 2.47 -19.28
CA HIS A 34 -14.37 1.91 -17.95
C HIS A 34 -13.44 0.75 -17.56
N PHE A 35 -13.06 -0.09 -18.52
CA PHE A 35 -12.07 -1.14 -18.30
C PHE A 35 -10.68 -0.54 -18.09
N MET A 36 -10.33 0.47 -18.88
CA MET A 36 -9.04 1.15 -18.77
C MET A 36 -8.86 1.84 -17.41
N ASP A 37 -9.86 2.58 -16.96
CA ASP A 37 -9.85 3.22 -15.64
C ASP A 37 -9.68 2.18 -14.52
N THR A 38 -10.37 1.04 -14.64
CA THR A 38 -10.27 -0.09 -13.70
C THR A 38 -8.86 -0.68 -13.72
N LEU A 39 -8.30 -0.96 -14.89
CA LEU A 39 -6.97 -1.52 -15.05
C LEU A 39 -5.88 -0.56 -14.54
N PHE A 40 -5.99 0.73 -14.86
CA PHE A 40 -5.08 1.78 -14.39
C PHE A 40 -5.13 1.94 -12.87
N SER A 41 -6.30 1.71 -12.25
CA SER A 41 -6.45 1.77 -10.79
C SER A 41 -5.61 0.74 -10.04
N PHE A 42 -5.13 -0.34 -10.68
CA PHE A 42 -4.22 -1.30 -10.04
C PHE A 42 -2.98 -0.61 -9.48
N LEU A 43 -2.47 0.42 -10.17
CA LEU A 43 -1.30 1.19 -9.74
C LEU A 43 -1.54 1.98 -8.44
N SER A 44 -2.79 2.22 -8.06
CA SER A 44 -3.15 2.90 -6.81
C SER A 44 -3.22 1.98 -5.59
N LEU A 45 -3.28 0.66 -5.80
CA LEU A 45 -3.55 -0.29 -4.72
C LEU A 45 -2.29 -0.54 -3.87
N PRO A 46 -2.38 -0.37 -2.54
CA PRO A 46 -1.34 -0.83 -1.61
C PRO A 46 -1.15 -2.35 -1.64
N LEU A 47 0.07 -2.82 -1.32
CA LEU A 47 0.37 -4.26 -1.32
C LEU A 47 -0.52 -5.08 -0.38
N ALA A 48 -0.83 -4.58 0.82
CA ALA A 48 -1.74 -5.27 1.73
C ALA A 48 -3.16 -5.39 1.16
N THR A 49 -3.66 -4.34 0.49
CA THR A 49 -4.97 -4.38 -0.19
C THR A 49 -4.98 -5.47 -1.26
N ILE A 50 -3.92 -5.57 -2.07
CA ILE A 50 -3.79 -6.62 -3.09
C ILE A 50 -3.79 -8.02 -2.46
N ILE A 51 -2.96 -8.25 -1.43
CA ILE A 51 -2.90 -9.54 -0.75
C ILE A 51 -4.26 -9.92 -0.18
N ARG A 52 -4.95 -8.97 0.47
CA ARG A 52 -6.26 -9.18 1.08
C ARG A 52 -7.32 -9.54 0.03
N LEU A 53 -7.41 -8.77 -1.05
CA LEU A 53 -8.33 -9.01 -2.16
C LEU A 53 -8.11 -10.40 -2.80
N LEU A 54 -6.86 -10.80 -3.01
CA LEU A 54 -6.52 -12.07 -3.66
C LEU A 54 -6.58 -13.28 -2.71
N SER A 55 -6.56 -13.07 -1.39
CA SER A 55 -6.67 -14.15 -0.39
C SER A 55 -8.13 -14.58 -0.17
N THR A 56 -9.07 -13.63 -0.16
CA THR A 56 -10.50 -13.86 0.10
C THR A 56 -11.20 -14.66 -1.01
N ASN A 57 -10.67 -14.64 -2.23
CA ASN A 57 -11.29 -15.24 -3.40
C ASN A 57 -10.97 -16.73 -3.64
N ASN A 58 -10.21 -17.40 -2.76
CA ASN A 58 -9.84 -18.81 -2.94
C ASN A 58 -10.91 -19.81 -2.42
N ASN A 59 -12.18 -19.39 -2.32
CA ASN A 59 -13.28 -20.27 -1.87
C ASN A 59 -13.75 -21.27 -2.94
N ASP A 60 -13.20 -21.24 -4.16
CA ASP A 60 -13.42 -22.29 -5.14
C ASP A 60 -12.50 -23.49 -4.85
N GLN A 61 -13.09 -24.51 -4.23
CA GLN A 61 -12.52 -25.84 -4.07
C GLN A 61 -12.15 -26.41 -5.46
N GLN A 62 -10.89 -26.26 -5.87
CA GLN A 62 -10.07 -27.22 -6.61
C GLN A 62 -8.84 -26.52 -7.22
N GLN A 63 -7.79 -26.34 -6.43
CA GLN A 63 -6.40 -26.75 -6.72
C GLN A 63 -5.42 -26.01 -5.78
N PRO A 64 -4.58 -26.73 -5.02
CA PRO A 64 -3.47 -26.14 -4.28
C PRO A 64 -2.30 -25.89 -5.24
N GLN A 65 -2.42 -24.88 -6.10
CA GLN A 65 -1.30 -24.35 -6.87
C GLN A 65 -1.01 -22.96 -6.28
N GLN A 66 -0.26 -22.96 -5.18
CA GLN A 66 0.24 -21.75 -4.53
C GLN A 66 1.28 -21.08 -5.43
N SER A 67 0.84 -20.34 -6.46
CA SER A 67 1.73 -19.36 -7.07
C SER A 67 2.12 -18.35 -5.98
N PRO A 68 3.42 -18.06 -5.79
CA PRO A 68 3.84 -17.12 -4.77
C PRO A 68 3.45 -15.70 -5.19
N LEU A 69 2.36 -15.19 -4.63
CA LEU A 69 1.97 -13.81 -4.77
C LEU A 69 3.03 -12.92 -4.08
N LEU A 70 3.75 -12.13 -4.86
CA LEU A 70 4.77 -11.17 -4.41
C LEU A 70 5.78 -11.72 -3.39
N GLY A 71 6.58 -12.72 -3.76
CA GLY A 71 7.74 -13.16 -2.97
C GLY A 71 7.45 -13.42 -1.48
N SER A 72 8.08 -12.63 -0.61
CA SER A 72 7.96 -12.65 0.85
C SER A 72 6.92 -11.68 1.42
N ILE A 73 6.35 -10.78 0.61
CA ILE A 73 5.39 -9.77 1.09
C ILE A 73 4.13 -10.42 1.68
N LYS A 74 3.70 -11.57 1.18
CA LYS A 74 2.61 -12.34 1.78
C LYS A 74 2.94 -12.79 3.22
N SER A 75 4.15 -13.29 3.46
CA SER A 75 4.59 -13.72 4.80
C SER A 75 4.74 -12.55 5.78
N LEU A 76 5.09 -11.37 5.26
CA LEU A 76 5.09 -10.14 6.03
C LEU A 76 3.68 -9.73 6.46
N TYR A 77 2.69 -9.79 5.54
CA TYR A 77 1.28 -9.54 5.86
C TYR A 77 0.74 -10.55 6.89
N GLU A 78 1.05 -11.84 6.72
CA GLU A 78 0.71 -12.88 7.69
C GLU A 78 1.30 -12.58 9.08
N SER A 79 2.54 -12.06 9.14
CA SER A 79 3.16 -11.65 10.41
C SER A 79 2.36 -10.56 11.11
N VAL A 80 1.88 -9.55 10.37
CA VAL A 80 1.01 -8.49 10.91
C VAL A 80 -0.30 -9.07 11.45
N GLN A 81 -0.90 -10.07 10.77
CA GLN A 81 -2.13 -10.73 11.25
C GLN A 81 -1.92 -11.44 12.60
N THR A 82 -0.72 -11.93 12.87
CA THR A 82 -0.38 -12.64 14.11
C THR A 82 0.05 -11.75 15.28
N LEU A 83 0.22 -10.44 15.05
CA LEU A 83 0.61 -9.50 16.12
C LEU A 83 -0.44 -9.46 17.23
N THR A 84 0.05 -9.40 18.47
CA THR A 84 -0.79 -9.27 19.67
C THR A 84 -0.90 -7.81 20.11
N PRO A 85 -1.83 -7.46 21.02
CA PRO A 85 -1.93 -6.12 21.59
C PRO A 85 -0.65 -5.66 22.34
N ASN A 86 0.27 -6.56 22.66
CA ASN A 86 1.55 -6.22 23.26
C ASN A 86 2.61 -5.80 22.22
N ASP A 87 2.43 -6.17 20.96
CA ASP A 87 3.40 -5.92 19.88
C ASP A 87 3.18 -4.57 19.18
N VAL A 88 1.96 -4.02 19.22
CA VAL A 88 1.58 -2.75 18.57
C VAL A 88 1.19 -1.67 19.57
N TRP A 89 1.29 -0.39 19.18
CA TRP A 89 0.88 0.72 20.05
C TRP A 89 -0.60 0.69 20.42
N ASN A 90 -1.44 0.34 19.45
CA ASN A 90 -2.88 0.20 19.57
C ASN A 90 -3.41 -0.66 18.41
N PRO A 91 -4.65 -1.16 18.50
CA PRO A 91 -5.26 -1.96 17.43
C PRO A 91 -5.37 -1.22 16.10
N VAL A 92 -5.46 0.12 16.10
CA VAL A 92 -5.53 0.94 14.87
C VAL A 92 -4.24 0.80 14.06
N CYS A 93 -3.07 0.79 14.69
CA CYS A 93 -1.79 0.59 13.99
C CYS A 93 -1.74 -0.73 13.22
N GLN A 94 -2.24 -1.82 13.81
CA GLN A 94 -2.35 -3.11 13.12
C GLN A 94 -3.37 -3.05 11.97
N GLN A 95 -4.54 -2.43 12.20
CA GLN A 95 -5.56 -2.24 11.15
C GLN A 95 -5.02 -1.43 9.96
N MET A 96 -4.20 -0.42 10.20
CA MET A 96 -3.59 0.40 9.14
C MET A 96 -2.66 -0.41 8.22
N LEU A 97 -1.96 -1.40 8.77
CA LEU A 97 -1.08 -2.29 8.00
C LEU A 97 -1.86 -3.37 7.24
N LEU A 98 -2.98 -3.85 7.80
CA LEU A 98 -3.84 -4.87 7.17
C LEU A 98 -4.81 -4.29 6.14
N ASN A 99 -5.26 -3.05 6.36
CA ASN A 99 -6.24 -2.35 5.53
C ASN A 99 -5.74 -0.90 5.28
N PRO A 100 -4.63 -0.73 4.54
CA PRO A 100 -4.13 0.59 4.21
C PRO A 100 -5.13 1.36 3.34
N LYS A 101 -5.23 2.68 3.57
CA LYS A 101 -6.02 3.54 2.70
C LYS A 101 -5.33 3.71 1.34
N ASN A 102 -6.14 3.69 0.28
CA ASN A 102 -5.70 4.00 -1.07
C ASN A 102 -5.50 5.52 -1.22
N PRO A 103 -4.31 6.01 -1.61
CA PRO A 103 -4.09 7.45 -1.78
C PRO A 103 -4.95 8.10 -2.88
N CYS A 104 -5.46 7.29 -3.80
CA CYS A 104 -6.34 7.71 -4.89
C CYS A 104 -7.83 7.42 -4.60
N GLU A 105 -8.21 7.12 -3.36
CA GLU A 105 -9.56 6.70 -2.95
C GLU A 105 -10.67 7.54 -3.59
N SER A 106 -10.59 8.88 -3.51
CA SER A 106 -11.64 9.78 -4.04
C SER A 106 -11.81 9.69 -5.56
N LEU A 107 -10.76 9.32 -6.29
CA LEU A 107 -10.84 9.06 -7.73
C LEU A 107 -11.38 7.66 -7.99
N CYS A 108 -10.87 6.67 -7.26
CA CYS A 108 -11.26 5.25 -7.40
C CYS A 108 -12.73 4.99 -7.05
N GLN A 109 -13.33 5.78 -6.15
CA GLN A 109 -14.77 5.73 -5.84
C GLN A 109 -15.65 6.05 -7.07
N LYS A 110 -15.14 6.78 -8.07
CA LYS A 110 -15.84 7.10 -9.32
C LYS A 110 -15.72 5.99 -10.37
N LEU A 111 -14.95 4.92 -10.12
CA LEU A 111 -14.78 3.83 -11.07
C LEU A 111 -16.10 3.07 -11.28
N PHE A 112 -16.36 2.69 -12.53
CA PHE A 112 -17.49 1.83 -12.86
C PHE A 112 -17.37 0.47 -12.15
N LEU A 113 -16.16 -0.08 -12.13
CA LEU A 113 -15.82 -1.32 -11.43
C LEU A 113 -14.63 -1.06 -10.50
N ASN A 114 -14.92 -0.71 -9.25
CA ASN A 114 -13.90 -0.58 -8.22
C ASN A 114 -13.68 -1.94 -7.53
N ILE A 115 -12.45 -2.45 -7.55
CA ILE A 115 -12.10 -3.68 -6.85
C ILE A 115 -11.62 -3.42 -5.42
N ASP A 116 -11.22 -2.20 -5.09
CA ASP A 116 -10.86 -1.79 -3.74
C ASP A 116 -12.12 -1.80 -2.86
N ASP A 117 -12.13 -2.69 -1.90
CA ASP A 117 -13.20 -2.90 -0.92
C ASP A 117 -12.88 -2.23 0.43
N THR A 118 -11.87 -1.36 0.47
CA THR A 118 -11.59 -0.55 1.65
C THR A 118 -12.75 0.41 1.90
N GLU A 119 -13.33 0.36 3.10
CA GLU A 119 -14.47 1.21 3.45
C GLU A 119 -14.11 2.69 3.42
N ALA A 120 -14.94 3.48 2.73
CA ALA A 120 -14.81 4.93 2.71
C ALA A 120 -15.10 5.49 4.10
N SER A 121 -14.04 5.87 4.82
CA SER A 121 -14.19 6.44 6.16
C SER A 121 -14.67 7.88 6.05
N SER A 122 -15.99 8.05 6.08
CA SER A 122 -16.66 9.36 6.11
C SER A 122 -16.90 9.89 7.52
N GLU A 123 -16.66 9.06 8.55
CA GLU A 123 -16.86 9.42 9.95
C GLU A 123 -15.61 10.07 10.55
N PHE A 124 -15.83 11.22 11.17
CA PHE A 124 -14.84 11.91 11.98
C PHE A 124 -15.11 11.63 13.46
N PHE A 125 -14.03 11.47 14.23
CA PHE A 125 -14.06 11.36 15.68
C PHE A 125 -13.26 12.50 16.29
N VAL A 126 -13.84 13.23 17.24
CA VAL A 126 -13.23 14.44 17.82
C VAL A 126 -13.02 14.31 19.32
N CYS A 127 -11.89 14.85 19.80
CA CYS A 127 -11.63 15.12 21.21
C CYS A 127 -11.87 16.60 21.52
N ASP A 128 -12.97 16.93 22.19
CA ASP A 128 -13.32 18.32 22.56
C ASP A 128 -12.26 19.01 23.41
N SER A 129 -11.56 18.25 24.27
CA SER A 129 -10.57 18.82 25.19
C SER A 129 -9.28 19.24 24.49
N CYS A 130 -8.96 18.65 23.34
CA CYS A 130 -7.71 18.90 22.62
C CYS A 130 -7.91 19.44 21.21
N TYR A 131 -9.15 19.54 20.74
CA TYR A 131 -9.51 19.87 19.36
C TYR A 131 -8.70 19.04 18.36
N LYS A 132 -8.59 17.73 18.64
CA LYS A 132 -7.96 16.76 17.76
C LYS A 132 -9.01 15.88 17.12
N PHE A 133 -8.76 15.46 15.87
CA PHE A 133 -9.66 14.58 15.15
C PHE A 133 -8.95 13.36 14.55
N THR A 134 -9.70 12.30 14.31
CA THR A 134 -9.25 11.10 13.62
C THR A 134 -10.39 10.51 12.80
N THR A 135 -10.08 9.72 11.78
CA THR A 135 -11.06 8.89 11.06
C THR A 135 -11.08 7.45 11.57
N PHE A 136 -10.27 7.12 12.59
CA PHE A 136 -10.19 5.79 13.18
C PHE A 136 -11.03 5.71 14.44
N GLN A 137 -11.90 4.70 14.50
CA GLN A 137 -12.70 4.42 15.69
C GLN A 137 -11.82 3.90 16.83
N ASN A 138 -12.23 4.15 18.08
CA ASN A 138 -11.61 3.60 19.30
C ASN A 138 -10.15 4.04 19.53
N LEU A 139 -9.73 5.17 18.95
CA LEU A 139 -8.43 5.75 19.21
C LEU A 139 -8.49 6.67 20.43
N ASP A 140 -7.56 6.49 21.36
CA ASP A 140 -7.40 7.43 22.47
C ASP A 140 -6.68 8.69 22.01
N CYS A 141 -7.20 9.85 22.40
CA CYS A 141 -6.50 11.11 22.21
C CYS A 141 -5.24 11.16 23.09
N THR A 142 -4.26 11.98 22.72
CA THR A 142 -3.02 12.17 23.50
C THR A 142 -3.24 12.66 24.94
N CYS A 143 -4.43 13.17 25.27
CA CYS A 143 -4.82 13.52 26.65
C CYS A 143 -5.33 12.31 27.47
N GLY A 144 -5.39 11.12 26.89
CA GLY A 144 -5.90 9.90 27.50
C GLY A 144 -7.43 9.79 27.53
N LYS A 145 -8.16 10.69 26.87
CA LYS A 145 -9.62 10.58 26.69
C LYS A 145 -9.93 9.94 25.34
N PRO A 146 -10.98 9.09 25.26
CA PRO A 146 -11.38 8.48 23.99
C PRO A 146 -11.97 9.52 23.03
N THR A 147 -11.72 9.39 21.73
CA THR A 147 -12.37 10.22 20.69
C THR A 147 -13.77 9.67 20.37
N ASN A 148 -14.76 10.00 21.20
CA ASN A 148 -16.12 9.42 21.07
C ASN A 148 -17.14 10.34 20.40
N ARG A 149 -16.83 11.64 20.24
CA ARG A 149 -17.77 12.56 19.58
C ARG A 149 -17.72 12.38 18.08
N ARG A 150 -18.90 12.23 17.48
CA ARG A 150 -19.12 12.11 16.04
C ARG A 150 -19.79 13.38 15.53
N PRO A 151 -19.02 14.40 15.09
CA PRO A 151 -19.62 15.58 14.49
C PRO A 151 -20.32 15.27 13.17
N LYS A 152 -21.37 16.05 12.88
CA LYS A 152 -21.95 16.08 11.54
C LYS A 152 -21.00 16.81 10.58
N ASN A 153 -20.58 16.15 9.49
CA ASN A 153 -19.76 16.77 8.46
C ASN A 153 -20.62 17.62 7.51
N LEU A 154 -20.45 18.94 7.58
CA LEU A 154 -21.22 19.87 6.75
C LEU A 154 -20.72 19.92 5.29
N ASP A 155 -19.49 19.45 5.04
CA ASP A 155 -18.94 19.41 3.68
C ASP A 155 -19.55 18.27 2.86
N SER A 156 -20.01 17.20 3.52
CA SER A 156 -20.69 16.06 2.87
C SER A 156 -22.09 16.41 2.37
N GLU A 157 -22.74 17.43 2.96
CA GLU A 157 -24.08 17.89 2.52
C GLU A 157 -24.02 18.89 1.35
N GLY A 158 -22.80 19.26 0.91
CA GLY A 158 -22.54 20.32 -0.07
C GLY A 158 -21.73 19.90 -1.29
N GLN A 159 -21.62 18.62 -1.62
CA GLN A 159 -20.93 18.13 -2.83
C GLN A 159 -21.63 18.48 -4.17
N GLY A 160 -22.40 19.58 -4.18
CA GLY A 160 -22.58 20.42 -5.35
C GLY A 160 -21.84 21.74 -5.14
N ASN A 161 -20.61 21.82 -5.66
CA ASN A 161 -19.84 23.04 -5.98
C ASN A 161 -18.72 23.51 -5.02
N SER A 162 -17.52 23.53 -5.62
CA SER A 162 -16.39 24.46 -5.44
C SER A 162 -15.35 24.07 -4.37
N THR A 163 -14.07 23.83 -4.66
CA THR A 163 -13.19 24.34 -5.73
C THR A 163 -11.97 23.42 -5.95
N SER A 164 -11.85 22.84 -7.14
CA SER A 164 -10.61 22.83 -7.96
C SER A 164 -10.96 22.28 -9.34
N VAL A 165 -11.04 23.20 -10.31
CA VAL A 165 -11.35 23.00 -11.73
C VAL A 165 -12.78 22.52 -12.02
N ALA A 166 -13.64 23.47 -12.37
CA ALA A 166 -14.89 23.19 -13.07
C ALA A 166 -14.56 22.69 -14.48
N VAL A 167 -14.49 21.37 -14.62
CA VAL A 167 -14.77 20.67 -15.87
C VAL A 167 -15.86 19.68 -15.50
N ASP A 168 -16.89 19.51 -16.33
CA ASP A 168 -17.98 18.56 -16.11
C ASP A 168 -17.46 17.22 -15.58
N ASP A 169 -17.68 16.97 -14.28
CA ASP A 169 -17.21 15.78 -13.57
C ASP A 169 -17.95 14.50 -14.05
N ALA A 170 -19.03 14.70 -14.82
CA ALA A 170 -19.80 13.66 -15.50
C ALA A 170 -19.39 13.41 -16.97
N LEU A 171 -18.47 14.21 -17.55
CA LEU A 171 -18.05 14.11 -18.95
C LEU A 171 -16.53 13.93 -19.14
N SER A 172 -15.75 13.80 -18.06
CA SER A 172 -14.28 13.82 -18.14
C SER A 172 -13.59 12.48 -17.87
N GLY A 173 -14.30 11.45 -17.39
CA GLY A 173 -13.71 10.16 -17.02
C GLY A 173 -12.76 10.22 -15.81
N VAL A 174 -12.30 9.07 -15.27
CA VAL A 174 -11.49 9.07 -14.03
C VAL A 174 -10.02 9.32 -14.34
N PHE A 175 -9.40 8.42 -15.11
CA PHE A 175 -8.02 8.52 -15.57
C PHE A 175 -7.94 8.65 -17.10
N VAL A 176 -8.93 8.10 -17.81
CA VAL A 176 -9.08 8.15 -19.26
C VAL A 176 -10.27 9.04 -19.62
N LYS A 177 -10.09 9.93 -20.60
CA LYS A 177 -11.10 10.88 -21.07
C LYS A 177 -12.32 10.18 -21.68
N GLU A 178 -13.48 10.77 -21.45
CA GLU A 178 -14.76 10.26 -21.97
C GLU A 178 -15.07 10.89 -23.33
N ASN A 179 -14.53 10.27 -24.39
CA ASN A 179 -14.66 10.74 -25.78
C ASN A 179 -15.01 9.61 -26.77
N GLY A 180 -15.48 8.46 -26.27
CA GLY A 180 -15.82 7.29 -27.09
C GLY A 180 -14.63 6.46 -27.57
N SER A 181 -13.42 6.75 -27.08
CA SER A 181 -12.20 6.05 -27.47
C SER A 181 -12.15 4.61 -26.95
N LEU A 182 -11.65 3.71 -27.81
CA LEU A 182 -11.31 2.34 -27.48
C LEU A 182 -9.79 2.17 -27.43
N PHE A 183 -9.34 1.16 -26.69
CA PHE A 183 -7.93 0.86 -26.49
C PHE A 183 -7.67 -0.59 -26.82
N LEU A 184 -6.52 -0.89 -27.40
CA LEU A 184 -6.01 -2.25 -27.52
C LEU A 184 -5.14 -2.55 -26.31
N VAL A 185 -5.48 -3.60 -25.58
CA VAL A 185 -4.73 -4.13 -24.44
C VAL A 185 -4.12 -5.45 -24.87
N PHE A 186 -2.80 -5.53 -24.93
CA PHE A 186 -2.09 -6.75 -25.31
C PHE A 186 -1.94 -7.68 -24.11
N ASP A 187 -1.63 -8.94 -24.40
CA ASP A 187 -1.52 -9.97 -23.37
C ASP A 187 -0.52 -9.59 -22.28
N ASP A 188 0.57 -8.91 -22.63
CA ASP A 188 1.57 -8.41 -21.68
C ASP A 188 1.20 -7.08 -20.99
N LEU A 189 -0.07 -6.66 -21.08
CA LEU A 189 -0.65 -5.39 -20.58
C LEU A 189 -0.06 -4.11 -21.17
N LYS A 190 0.60 -4.18 -22.33
CA LYS A 190 0.83 -2.97 -23.13
C LYS A 190 -0.49 -2.43 -23.64
N ILE A 191 -0.63 -1.11 -23.64
CA ILE A 191 -1.88 -0.44 -24.01
C ILE A 191 -1.58 0.64 -25.04
N VAL A 192 -2.39 0.66 -26.10
CA VAL A 192 -2.34 1.68 -27.15
C VAL A 192 -3.77 2.11 -27.54
N PRO A 193 -3.98 3.31 -28.07
CA PRO A 193 -5.26 3.69 -28.65
C PRO A 193 -5.66 2.75 -29.79
N SER A 194 -6.93 2.34 -29.85
CA SER A 194 -7.42 1.46 -30.91
C SER A 194 -7.58 2.23 -32.22
N SER A 195 -7.05 1.67 -33.30
CA SER A 195 -7.36 2.07 -34.67
C SER A 195 -7.07 0.91 -35.61
N LEU A 196 -7.72 0.87 -36.79
CA LEU A 196 -7.47 -0.18 -37.78
C LEU A 196 -6.00 -0.30 -38.16
N VAL A 197 -5.32 0.83 -38.33
CA VAL A 197 -3.89 0.87 -38.66
C VAL A 197 -3.05 0.29 -37.53
N THR A 198 -3.36 0.64 -36.28
CA THR A 198 -2.66 0.10 -35.10
C THR A 198 -2.87 -1.40 -34.98
N SER A 199 -4.11 -1.88 -35.12
CA SER A 199 -4.42 -3.31 -35.10
C SER A 199 -3.65 -4.07 -36.19
N MET A 200 -3.64 -3.56 -37.43
CA MET A 200 -2.90 -4.16 -38.54
C MET A 200 -1.39 -4.19 -38.26
N GLN A 201 -0.81 -3.07 -37.82
CA GLN A 201 0.61 -2.98 -37.50
C GLN A 201 1.00 -3.99 -36.42
N MET A 202 0.22 -4.07 -35.34
CA MET A 202 0.50 -4.99 -34.24
C MET A 202 0.37 -6.46 -34.67
N LEU A 203 -0.62 -6.81 -35.49
CA LEU A 203 -0.74 -8.17 -36.03
C LEU A 203 0.48 -8.55 -36.90
N MET A 204 0.97 -7.62 -37.73
CA MET A 204 2.20 -7.84 -38.51
C MET A 204 3.43 -8.01 -37.61
N GLU A 205 3.58 -7.18 -36.57
CA GLU A 205 4.68 -7.26 -35.60
C GLU A 205 4.67 -8.56 -34.80
N LEU A 206 3.48 -9.09 -34.50
CA LEU A 206 3.29 -10.40 -33.85
C LEU A 206 3.49 -11.59 -34.82
N GLY A 207 3.70 -11.33 -36.12
CA GLY A 207 4.01 -12.34 -37.12
C GLY A 207 2.81 -12.97 -37.81
N TYR A 208 1.60 -12.40 -37.69
CA TYR A 208 0.42 -12.89 -38.40
C TYR A 208 0.46 -12.45 -39.87
N SER A 209 0.54 -13.42 -40.79
CA SER A 209 0.46 -13.20 -42.25
C SER A 209 -0.96 -13.31 -42.81
N ASP A 210 -1.83 -14.07 -42.15
CA ASP A 210 -3.26 -14.16 -42.43
C ASP A 210 -4.06 -14.20 -41.12
N LEU A 211 -5.37 -13.97 -41.23
CA LEU A 211 -6.25 -13.80 -40.06
C LEU A 211 -7.16 -15.01 -39.84
N SER A 212 -6.96 -16.11 -40.57
CA SER A 212 -7.90 -17.24 -40.56
C SER A 212 -7.95 -17.97 -39.21
N GLN A 213 -6.83 -17.98 -38.48
CA GLN A 213 -6.71 -18.55 -37.12
C GLN A 213 -7.27 -17.64 -36.02
N LEU A 214 -7.57 -16.38 -36.33
CA LEU A 214 -8.03 -15.41 -35.34
C LEU A 214 -9.55 -15.45 -35.17
N GLU A 215 -10.00 -15.22 -33.94
CA GLU A 215 -11.42 -15.16 -33.57
C GLU A 215 -11.68 -13.96 -32.68
N GLU A 216 -12.70 -13.17 -33.00
CA GLU A 216 -13.22 -12.14 -32.10
C GLU A 216 -14.37 -12.73 -31.29
N VAL A 217 -14.24 -12.71 -29.96
CA VAL A 217 -15.30 -13.08 -29.02
C VAL A 217 -15.65 -11.91 -28.11
N THR A 218 -16.89 -11.82 -27.67
CA THR A 218 -17.30 -10.83 -26.67
C THR A 218 -17.50 -11.51 -25.31
N HIS A 219 -16.87 -10.97 -24.27
CA HIS A 219 -16.96 -11.48 -22.90
C HIS A 219 -17.33 -10.34 -21.93
N ASN A 220 -18.35 -10.56 -21.09
CA ASN A 220 -18.71 -9.64 -20.02
C ASN A 220 -17.85 -9.90 -18.78
N ILE A 221 -17.03 -8.91 -18.40
CA ILE A 221 -16.07 -9.03 -17.30
C ILE A 221 -16.62 -8.33 -16.06
N GLY A 222 -16.73 -9.09 -14.95
CA GLY A 222 -17.15 -8.59 -13.65
C GLY A 222 -15.99 -8.49 -12.66
N LYS A 223 -16.33 -8.26 -11.38
CA LYS A 223 -15.34 -8.08 -10.31
C LYS A 223 -14.40 -9.26 -10.15
N GLN A 224 -14.90 -10.49 -10.32
CA GLN A 224 -14.11 -11.70 -10.13
C GLN A 224 -13.06 -11.87 -11.22
N GLU A 225 -13.41 -11.61 -12.47
CA GLU A 225 -12.50 -11.65 -13.61
C GLU A 225 -11.41 -10.57 -13.49
N ILE A 226 -11.76 -9.36 -13.03
CA ILE A 226 -10.77 -8.30 -12.77
C ILE A 226 -9.80 -8.68 -11.64
N LEU A 227 -10.28 -9.33 -10.58
CA LEU A 227 -9.41 -9.81 -9.50
C LEU A 227 -8.48 -10.94 -9.99
N ASN A 228 -8.97 -11.84 -10.85
CA ASN A 228 -8.12 -12.83 -11.50
C ASN A 228 -7.09 -12.18 -12.45
N LEU A 229 -7.49 -11.13 -13.17
CA LEU A 229 -6.59 -10.35 -14.01
C LEU A 229 -5.50 -9.65 -13.18
N LEU A 230 -5.84 -9.06 -12.03
CA LEU A 230 -4.87 -8.48 -11.10
C LEU A 230 -3.85 -9.54 -10.64
N LYS A 231 -4.33 -10.73 -10.25
CA LYS A 231 -3.45 -11.85 -9.86
C LYS A 231 -2.50 -12.24 -11.00
N CYS A 232 -3.02 -12.42 -12.21
CA CYS A 232 -2.21 -12.81 -13.35
C CYS A 232 -1.24 -11.70 -13.76
N ALA A 233 -1.66 -10.42 -13.68
CA ALA A 233 -0.81 -9.26 -13.96
C ALA A 233 0.43 -9.21 -13.05
N LEU A 234 0.32 -9.75 -11.84
CA LEU A 234 1.41 -9.77 -10.85
C LEU A 234 2.29 -11.04 -10.94
N THR A 235 1.83 -12.08 -11.64
CA THR A 235 2.45 -13.43 -11.56
C THR A 235 2.74 -14.08 -12.91
N SER A 236 2.21 -13.54 -14.02
CA SER A 236 2.36 -14.08 -15.37
C SER A 236 2.88 -13.03 -16.35
N HIS A 237 3.44 -13.51 -17.45
CA HIS A 237 3.79 -12.71 -18.64
C HIS A 237 2.67 -12.71 -19.70
N GLU A 238 1.60 -13.48 -19.49
CA GLU A 238 0.44 -13.61 -20.39
C GLU A 238 -0.89 -13.47 -19.60
N PRO A 239 -1.09 -12.36 -18.85
CA PRO A 239 -2.23 -12.22 -17.95
C PRO A 239 -3.61 -12.25 -18.60
N LEU A 240 -3.79 -11.75 -19.83
CA LEU A 240 -5.11 -11.80 -20.47
C LEU A 240 -5.45 -13.23 -20.88
N THR A 241 -4.47 -13.95 -21.43
CA THR A 241 -4.60 -15.38 -21.76
C THR A 241 -4.94 -16.17 -20.51
N ASN A 242 -4.16 -16.04 -19.43
CA ASN A 242 -4.43 -16.78 -18.18
C ASN A 242 -5.74 -16.38 -17.49
N THR A 243 -6.27 -15.19 -17.78
CA THR A 243 -7.55 -14.73 -17.23
C THR A 243 -8.73 -15.28 -18.01
N PHE A 244 -8.72 -15.14 -19.34
CA PHE A 244 -9.89 -15.39 -20.19
C PHE A 244 -9.92 -16.79 -20.81
N LEU A 245 -8.75 -17.36 -21.07
CA LEU A 245 -8.61 -18.71 -21.59
C LEU A 245 -8.09 -19.54 -20.42
N LYS A 246 -8.92 -20.45 -19.89
CA LYS A 246 -8.48 -21.43 -18.85
C LYS A 246 -7.45 -22.39 -19.46
N SER A 247 -6.31 -21.87 -19.87
CA SER A 247 -5.23 -22.62 -20.49
C SER A 247 -4.50 -23.36 -19.37
N SER A 248 -4.29 -24.65 -19.59
CA SER A 248 -3.48 -25.52 -18.75
C SER A 248 -1.99 -25.21 -18.89
N SER A 249 -1.63 -23.93 -19.12
CA SER A 249 -0.25 -23.50 -19.35
C SER A 249 0.59 -24.16 -18.28
N LYS A 250 1.34 -25.19 -18.69
CA LYS A 250 2.37 -25.79 -17.85
C LYS A 250 3.23 -24.60 -17.47
N ASN A 251 3.12 -24.13 -16.23
CA ASN A 251 3.94 -23.04 -15.73
C ASN A 251 5.37 -23.45 -16.07
N LYS A 252 5.93 -22.90 -17.14
CA LYS A 252 7.35 -22.74 -17.23
C LYS A 252 7.57 -21.69 -16.17
N ASP A 253 7.77 -22.17 -14.94
CA ASP A 253 8.33 -21.38 -13.86
C ASP A 253 9.60 -20.80 -14.44
N SER A 254 9.47 -19.62 -15.03
CA SER A 254 10.59 -18.78 -15.33
C SER A 254 11.02 -18.37 -13.94
N GLN A 255 12.04 -19.08 -13.43
CA GLN A 255 12.72 -18.69 -12.20
C GLN A 255 12.82 -17.17 -12.22
N PRO A 256 12.38 -16.47 -11.15
CA PRO A 256 12.54 -15.02 -11.08
C PRO A 256 14.00 -14.72 -11.39
N LYS A 257 14.23 -14.11 -12.56
CA LYS A 257 15.60 -13.86 -13.02
C LYS A 257 16.27 -13.02 -11.95
N GLN A 258 17.29 -13.63 -11.37
CA GLN A 258 18.01 -13.23 -10.18
C GLN A 258 18.73 -11.89 -10.38
N PHE A 259 18.06 -10.75 -10.18
CA PHE A 259 18.70 -9.44 -10.40
C PHE A 259 18.22 -8.32 -9.46
N ALA A 260 17.97 -8.61 -8.17
CA ALA A 260 17.98 -7.54 -7.14
C ALA A 260 19.31 -6.73 -7.19
N SER A 261 20.37 -7.37 -7.68
CA SER A 261 21.68 -6.78 -7.96
C SER A 261 21.72 -5.78 -9.12
N ALA A 262 20.69 -5.59 -9.95
CA ALA A 262 20.74 -4.65 -11.08
C ALA A 262 20.39 -3.19 -10.71
N LEU A 263 19.80 -2.92 -9.54
CA LEU A 263 19.45 -1.57 -9.06
C LEU A 263 20.66 -0.72 -8.59
N ARG A 264 21.88 -1.11 -8.99
CA ARG A 264 23.20 -0.64 -8.50
C ARG A 264 23.55 0.84 -8.71
N VAL A 265 22.70 1.63 -9.36
CA VAL A 265 23.05 3.02 -9.74
C VAL A 265 21.89 3.97 -9.47
N LYS A 266 21.40 4.00 -8.23
CA LYS A 266 20.59 5.13 -7.76
C LYS A 266 21.45 6.01 -6.86
N THR A 267 21.56 7.29 -7.21
CA THR A 267 22.28 8.28 -6.39
C THR A 267 21.55 8.42 -5.06
N CYS A 268 22.18 7.97 -3.97
CA CYS A 268 21.60 8.07 -2.64
C CYS A 268 21.49 9.55 -2.24
N THR A 269 20.34 9.93 -1.70
CA THR A 269 20.02 11.30 -1.29
C THR A 269 19.75 11.42 0.20
N ASN A 270 19.66 10.28 0.91
CA ASN A 270 19.27 10.23 2.30
C ASN A 270 20.37 9.60 3.18
N ASP A 271 20.67 10.25 4.31
CA ASP A 271 21.66 9.80 5.30
C ASP A 271 21.06 8.86 6.36
N ILE A 272 19.75 8.59 6.31
CA ILE A 272 19.10 7.68 7.25
C ILE A 272 19.63 6.26 7.07
N LYS A 273 20.09 5.68 8.18
CA LYS A 273 20.59 4.30 8.25
C LYS A 273 20.03 3.55 9.45
N MET A 274 19.88 2.24 9.30
CA MET A 274 19.43 1.34 10.35
C MET A 274 20.40 0.18 10.52
N ASP A 275 20.95 0.00 11.73
CA ASP A 275 21.84 -1.12 12.01
C ASP A 275 21.04 -2.39 12.32
N VAL A 276 21.40 -3.48 11.65
CA VAL A 276 20.78 -4.81 11.84
C VAL A 276 21.85 -5.87 12.06
N LYS A 277 21.56 -6.86 12.91
CA LYS A 277 22.44 -8.00 13.16
C LYS A 277 21.94 -9.21 12.39
N LEU A 278 22.72 -9.66 11.42
CA LEU A 278 22.37 -10.78 10.55
C LEU A 278 23.05 -12.05 11.03
N VAL A 279 22.30 -13.13 11.11
CA VAL A 279 22.78 -14.48 11.41
C VAL A 279 22.74 -15.30 10.13
N ARG A 280 23.89 -15.79 9.69
CA ARG A 280 24.06 -16.53 8.44
C ARG A 280 24.62 -17.93 8.71
N SER A 281 24.16 -18.91 7.95
CA SER A 281 24.75 -20.25 7.90
C SER A 281 25.92 -20.26 6.92
N LYS A 282 27.09 -20.70 7.37
CA LYS A 282 28.30 -20.83 6.55
C LYS A 282 28.14 -21.94 5.51
N SER A 283 27.57 -23.07 5.91
CA SER A 283 27.33 -24.23 5.05
C SER A 283 26.29 -23.95 3.96
N GLN A 284 25.17 -23.30 4.30
CA GLN A 284 24.09 -22.98 3.37
C GLN A 284 24.36 -21.69 2.59
N LYS A 285 25.33 -20.88 3.02
CA LYS A 285 25.62 -19.52 2.52
C LYS A 285 24.42 -18.58 2.58
N LYS A 286 23.45 -18.86 3.44
CA LYS A 286 22.13 -18.22 3.50
C LYS A 286 21.94 -17.48 4.82
N ILE A 287 21.28 -16.33 4.79
CA ILE A 287 20.84 -15.65 6.01
C ILE A 287 19.68 -16.45 6.60
N ILE A 288 19.75 -16.70 7.90
CA ILE A 288 18.70 -17.41 8.62
C ILE A 288 17.69 -16.41 9.16
N PHE A 289 18.17 -15.39 9.88
CA PHE A 289 17.35 -14.29 10.38
C PHE A 289 18.19 -13.04 10.66
N ALA A 290 17.49 -11.92 10.83
CA ALA A 290 18.02 -10.66 11.35
C ALA A 290 17.48 -10.40 12.76
N GLU A 291 18.36 -10.20 13.74
CA GLU A 291 17.99 -9.59 15.02
C GLU A 291 17.99 -8.07 14.85
N THR A 292 16.88 -7.44 15.22
CA THR A 292 16.64 -6.03 14.95
C THR A 292 15.75 -5.37 16.00
N CYS A 293 15.80 -4.04 16.04
CA CYS A 293 14.89 -3.19 16.79
C CYS A 293 13.68 -2.77 15.93
N GLU A 294 12.82 -1.96 16.51
CA GLU A 294 11.49 -1.56 16.03
C GLU A 294 11.55 -0.74 14.76
N ASN A 295 12.55 0.13 14.59
CA ASN A 295 12.66 1.00 13.41
C ASN A 295 12.73 0.18 12.12
N PHE A 296 13.45 -0.95 12.12
CA PHE A 296 13.52 -1.84 10.95
C PHE A 296 12.20 -2.58 10.73
N VAL A 297 11.52 -2.98 11.81
CA VAL A 297 10.22 -3.67 11.74
C VAL A 297 9.15 -2.73 11.19
N ASP A 298 9.08 -1.50 11.70
CA ASP A 298 8.22 -0.44 11.17
C ASP A 298 8.53 -0.16 9.69
N PHE A 299 9.82 -0.15 9.33
CA PHE A 299 10.26 0.01 7.96
C PHE A 299 9.76 -1.11 7.04
N ILE A 300 10.01 -2.38 7.35
CA ILE A 300 9.53 -3.49 6.50
C ILE A 300 8.01 -3.55 6.51
N PHE A 301 7.32 -3.37 7.65
CA PHE A 301 5.85 -3.35 7.70
C PHE A 301 5.26 -2.25 6.81
N SER A 302 5.94 -1.10 6.66
CA SER A 302 5.47 -0.06 5.75
C SER A 302 5.45 -0.48 4.28
N PHE A 303 6.12 -1.57 3.87
CA PHE A 303 6.01 -2.12 2.51
C PHE A 303 4.56 -2.44 2.13
N LEU A 304 3.78 -2.90 3.11
CA LEU A 304 2.38 -3.26 2.95
C LEU A 304 1.50 -2.08 2.55
N THR A 305 1.89 -0.86 2.92
CA THR A 305 1.10 0.34 2.68
C THR A 305 1.48 1.08 1.40
N ILE A 306 2.49 0.61 0.66
CA ILE A 306 2.99 1.27 -0.54
C ILE A 306 2.15 0.84 -1.76
N PRO A 307 1.55 1.78 -2.51
CA PRO A 307 0.87 1.51 -3.77
C PRO A 307 1.80 1.01 -4.88
N LEU A 308 1.31 0.12 -5.75
CA LEU A 308 2.09 -0.43 -6.88
C LEU A 308 2.79 0.66 -7.71
N GLY A 309 2.09 1.74 -8.10
CA GLY A 309 2.68 2.82 -8.91
C GLY A 309 3.90 3.47 -8.25
N SER A 310 3.87 3.65 -6.92
CA SER A 310 5.00 4.16 -6.14
C SER A 310 6.18 3.18 -6.15
N ILE A 311 5.90 1.88 -6.11
CA ILE A 311 6.90 0.81 -6.19
C ILE A 311 7.56 0.81 -7.57
N ILE A 312 6.77 0.83 -8.64
CA ILE A 312 7.31 0.78 -10.00
C ILE A 312 8.18 2.00 -10.27
N LYS A 313 7.74 3.20 -9.86
CA LYS A 313 8.55 4.42 -9.97
C LYS A 313 9.83 4.34 -9.15
N LEU A 314 9.77 3.81 -7.92
CA LEU A 314 10.95 3.64 -7.08
C LEU A 314 12.01 2.75 -7.74
N LEU A 315 11.55 1.69 -8.41
CA LEU A 315 12.36 0.68 -9.11
C LEU A 315 12.59 0.99 -10.60
N ASP A 316 12.27 2.21 -11.04
CA ASP A 316 12.49 2.70 -12.41
C ASP A 316 11.90 1.79 -13.51
N GLY A 317 10.68 1.29 -13.29
CA GLY A 317 10.00 0.43 -14.27
C GLY A 317 10.58 -0.98 -14.41
N ASN A 318 11.37 -1.43 -13.41
CA ASN A 318 12.00 -2.74 -13.33
C ASN A 318 11.61 -3.44 -12.02
N SER A 319 10.32 -3.55 -11.72
CA SER A 319 9.87 -4.28 -10.54
C SER A 319 10.02 -5.79 -10.68
N PHE A 320 10.05 -6.29 -11.92
CA PHE A 320 10.03 -7.72 -12.26
C PHE A 320 8.77 -8.45 -11.74
N VAL A 321 7.71 -7.70 -11.40
CA VAL A 321 6.43 -8.24 -10.94
C VAL A 321 5.48 -8.38 -12.14
N GLY A 322 5.48 -9.57 -12.74
CA GLY A 322 4.61 -9.94 -13.86
C GLY A 322 4.65 -8.94 -15.02
N CYS A 323 3.49 -8.35 -15.35
CA CYS A 323 3.28 -7.39 -16.43
C CYS A 323 2.95 -5.97 -15.93
N ILE A 324 3.03 -5.70 -14.62
CA ILE A 324 2.69 -4.37 -14.07
C ILE A 324 3.65 -3.28 -14.56
N ASP A 325 4.91 -3.61 -14.85
CA ASP A 325 5.87 -2.66 -15.45
C ASP A 325 5.38 -2.15 -16.82
N ASN A 326 4.77 -3.02 -17.64
CA ASN A 326 4.20 -2.64 -18.94
C ASN A 326 2.94 -1.80 -18.78
N LEU A 327 2.09 -2.12 -17.80
CA LEU A 327 0.94 -1.31 -17.47
C LEU A 327 1.36 0.11 -17.05
N TYR A 328 2.33 0.22 -16.14
CA TYR A 328 2.91 1.50 -15.69
C TYR A 328 3.56 2.28 -16.84
N LYS A 329 4.25 1.61 -17.78
CA LYS A 329 4.81 2.26 -18.97
C LYS A 329 3.72 2.72 -19.94
N SER A 330 2.58 2.03 -19.99
CA SER A 330 1.48 2.40 -20.88
C SER A 330 0.69 3.60 -20.36
N VAL A 331 0.18 3.51 -19.12
CA VAL A 331 0.60 4.42 -18.05
C VAL A 331 1.27 5.71 -18.50
N GLU A 332 2.59 5.74 -18.38
CA GLU A 332 3.47 6.87 -18.61
C GLU A 332 3.50 7.41 -20.05
N ASN A 333 3.36 6.55 -21.06
CA ASN A 333 3.57 6.91 -22.46
C ASN A 333 2.32 7.30 -23.24
N LEU A 334 1.13 6.99 -22.72
CA LEU A 334 -0.12 7.30 -23.43
C LEU A 334 -0.25 8.83 -23.62
N ASP A 335 -0.72 9.30 -24.77
CA ASP A 335 -0.79 10.75 -25.01
C ASP A 335 -1.84 11.45 -24.13
N SER A 336 -1.56 12.70 -23.75
CA SER A 336 -2.45 13.50 -22.87
C SER A 336 -3.85 13.76 -23.45
N SER A 337 -4.02 13.62 -24.77
CA SER A 337 -5.35 13.69 -25.42
C SER A 337 -6.28 12.55 -24.99
N TRP A 338 -5.74 11.41 -24.53
CA TRP A 338 -6.52 10.25 -24.07
C TRP A 338 -6.74 10.22 -22.55
N CYS A 339 -5.93 10.95 -21.79
CA CYS A 339 -5.96 10.91 -20.33
C CYS A 339 -6.46 12.20 -19.69
N THR A 340 -6.99 12.05 -18.47
CA THR A 340 -7.27 13.16 -17.57
C THR A 340 -6.01 13.59 -16.84
N ASP A 341 -6.04 14.78 -16.24
CA ASP A 341 -4.92 15.29 -15.44
C ASP A 341 -4.63 14.40 -14.20
N SER A 342 -5.65 13.69 -13.72
CA SER A 342 -5.59 12.75 -12.59
C SER A 342 -4.69 11.54 -12.83
N ARG A 343 -4.34 11.23 -14.08
CA ARG A 343 -3.40 10.14 -14.41
C ARG A 343 -2.06 10.28 -13.71
N SER A 344 -1.55 11.50 -13.60
CA SER A 344 -0.23 11.77 -13.01
C SER A 344 -0.11 11.22 -11.58
N VAL A 345 -1.23 11.15 -10.85
CA VAL A 345 -1.31 10.57 -9.51
C VAL A 345 -1.01 9.07 -9.52
N LEU A 346 -1.38 8.32 -10.57
CA LEU A 346 -1.11 6.88 -10.67
C LEU A 346 0.36 6.53 -10.89
N LEU A 347 1.12 7.43 -11.52
CA LEU A 347 2.56 7.24 -11.75
C LEU A 347 3.37 7.48 -10.47
N ASN A 348 2.81 8.19 -9.50
CA ASN A 348 3.44 8.37 -8.20
C ASN A 348 2.39 8.61 -7.10
N PRO A 349 1.62 7.58 -6.72
CA PRO A 349 0.55 7.73 -5.74
C PRO A 349 1.06 8.08 -4.34
N GLY A 350 2.38 7.94 -4.09
CA GLY A 350 2.99 8.16 -2.78
C GLY A 350 2.45 7.22 -1.71
N VAL A 351 2.61 7.61 -0.45
CA VAL A 351 1.97 6.96 0.70
C VAL A 351 1.26 8.03 1.52
N ILE A 352 0.07 7.72 2.05
CA ILE A 352 -0.63 8.62 2.97
C ILE A 352 0.26 8.82 4.22
N PRO A 353 0.48 10.06 4.71
CA PRO A 353 1.44 10.34 5.79
C PRO A 353 1.32 9.44 7.03
N GLN A 354 0.09 9.12 7.43
CA GLN A 354 -0.19 8.24 8.57
C GLN A 354 0.15 6.77 8.33
N PHE A 355 0.18 6.33 7.07
CA PHE A 355 0.45 4.95 6.69
C PHE A 355 1.92 4.69 6.38
N GLY A 356 2.77 5.72 6.25
CA GLY A 356 4.20 5.51 6.00
C GLY A 356 5.01 5.06 7.23
N CYS A 357 6.33 4.98 7.11
CA CYS A 357 7.23 4.82 8.26
C CYS A 357 8.02 6.12 8.49
N PRO A 358 8.07 6.66 9.73
CA PRO A 358 9.01 7.74 10.06
C PRO A 358 10.45 7.29 9.78
N ASN A 359 11.27 8.18 9.22
CA ASN A 359 12.65 7.88 8.84
C ASN A 359 12.78 6.66 7.91
N GLN A 360 11.89 6.51 6.93
CA GLN A 360 12.05 5.45 5.92
C GLN A 360 13.23 5.73 4.96
N PRO A 361 14.07 4.74 4.66
CA PRO A 361 15.18 4.90 3.73
C PRO A 361 14.76 4.93 2.24
N LEU A 362 13.52 4.55 1.88
CA LEU A 362 13.11 4.41 0.47
C LEU A 362 12.78 5.72 -0.27
N ASN A 363 12.90 6.88 0.38
CA ASN A 363 12.62 8.21 -0.20
C ASN A 363 11.31 8.28 -1.04
N ILE A 364 10.29 7.50 -0.65
CA ILE A 364 8.98 7.53 -1.30
C ILE A 364 8.27 8.79 -0.79
N PRO A 365 7.81 9.68 -1.68
CA PRO A 365 7.13 10.89 -1.24
C PRO A 365 5.85 10.51 -0.48
N HIS A 366 5.65 11.18 0.65
CA HIS A 366 4.31 11.24 1.21
C HIS A 366 3.45 12.08 0.27
N VAL A 367 2.22 11.64 0.02
CA VAL A 367 1.28 12.46 -0.76
C VAL A 367 1.18 13.80 -0.04
N GLN A 368 1.53 14.88 -0.74
CA GLN A 368 1.17 16.23 -0.34
C GLN A 368 -0.34 16.37 -0.55
N VAL A 369 -1.13 15.65 0.23
CA VAL A 369 -2.50 16.05 0.48
C VAL A 369 -2.33 17.38 1.19
N GLN A 370 -2.78 18.48 0.60
CA GLN A 370 -3.00 19.69 1.39
C GLN A 370 -3.90 19.25 2.54
N LEU A 371 -3.32 19.06 3.74
CA LEU A 371 -4.05 18.60 4.90
C LEU A 371 -5.21 19.56 5.06
N ALA A 372 -6.41 19.08 4.73
CA ALA A 372 -7.56 19.94 4.71
C ALA A 372 -7.72 20.50 6.12
N THR A 373 -7.69 21.81 6.24
CA THR A 373 -7.86 22.45 7.53
C THR A 373 -9.33 22.33 7.93
N TYR A 374 -9.61 21.52 8.94
CA TYR A 374 -10.95 21.36 9.47
C TYR A 374 -11.18 22.24 10.69
N TYR A 375 -12.42 22.70 10.83
CA TYR A 375 -12.92 23.43 11.99
C TYR A 375 -13.99 22.59 12.68
N TYR A 376 -14.07 22.71 14.01
CA TYR A 376 -15.10 22.08 14.84
C TYR A 376 -15.83 23.11 15.68
N GLY A 377 -17.12 22.89 15.91
CA GLY A 377 -17.91 23.64 16.87
C GLY A 377 -19.14 22.85 17.31
N THR A 378 -19.82 23.35 18.33
CA THR A 378 -21.01 22.69 18.91
C THR A 378 -22.29 22.94 18.10
N GLY A 379 -22.24 23.77 17.07
CA GLY A 379 -23.39 24.12 16.25
C GLY A 379 -23.05 25.00 15.04
N THR A 380 -24.08 25.40 14.30
CA THR A 380 -23.98 26.31 13.14
C THR A 380 -24.44 27.72 13.50
N PRO A 381 -23.94 28.77 12.82
CA PRO A 381 -24.39 30.14 13.05
C PRO A 381 -25.78 30.36 12.41
N PHE A 382 -26.69 30.98 13.16
CA PHE A 382 -28.03 31.34 12.70
C PHE A 382 -28.33 32.81 12.98
N GLN A 383 -28.82 33.52 11.97
CA GLN A 383 -29.18 34.93 12.10
C GLN A 383 -30.61 35.04 12.66
N GLN A 384 -30.72 35.47 13.91
CA GLN A 384 -31.99 35.77 14.54
C GLN A 384 -32.28 37.26 14.39
N HIS A 385 -33.40 37.59 13.76
CA HIS A 385 -33.84 38.97 13.59
C HIS A 385 -34.74 39.39 14.77
N ASN A 386 -34.42 40.54 15.38
CA ASN A 386 -35.22 41.13 16.45
C ASN A 386 -35.55 42.58 16.12
N TYR A 387 -36.85 42.89 16.04
CA TYR A 387 -37.38 44.20 15.64
C TYR A 387 -36.86 45.37 16.49
N ASN A 388 -36.42 45.13 17.74
CA ASN A 388 -35.97 46.17 18.66
C ASN A 388 -34.44 46.34 18.75
N TYR A 389 -33.65 45.34 18.32
CA TYR A 389 -32.20 45.30 18.57
C TYR A 389 -31.35 44.93 17.33
N GLY A 390 -31.98 44.76 16.16
CA GLY A 390 -31.30 44.37 14.92
C GLY A 390 -31.07 42.85 14.81
N THR A 391 -30.12 42.45 13.97
CA THR A 391 -29.83 41.04 13.70
C THR A 391 -28.66 40.55 14.56
N ARG A 392 -28.84 39.43 15.27
CA ARG A 392 -27.77 38.78 16.04
C ARG A 392 -27.51 37.38 15.50
N THR A 393 -26.26 36.93 15.57
CA THR A 393 -25.92 35.53 15.30
C THR A 393 -26.04 34.72 16.59
N VAL A 394 -26.88 33.69 16.58
CA VAL A 394 -27.02 32.70 17.65
C VAL A 394 -26.52 31.34 17.20
N GLU A 395 -26.23 30.48 18.16
CA GLU A 395 -25.85 29.09 17.91
C GLU A 395 -27.10 28.22 17.69
N LEU A 396 -27.15 27.48 16.58
CA LEU A 396 -27.99 26.29 16.44
C LEU A 396 -27.19 25.05 16.82
N LYS A 397 -27.41 24.55 18.03
CA LYS A 397 -26.69 23.38 18.55
C LYS A 397 -27.02 22.13 17.75
N VAL A 398 -26.00 21.34 17.49
CA VAL A 398 -26.09 20.03 16.84
C VAL A 398 -25.52 18.99 17.80
N GLU A 399 -26.24 17.89 18.00
CA GLU A 399 -25.74 16.79 18.84
C GLU A 399 -24.43 16.23 18.25
N GLY A 400 -23.42 16.03 19.10
CA GLY A 400 -22.07 15.66 18.66
C GLY A 400 -21.22 16.82 18.08
N GLY A 401 -21.84 17.95 17.73
CA GLY A 401 -21.23 19.10 17.09
C GLY A 401 -21.16 18.98 15.56
N VAL A 402 -20.46 19.90 14.92
CA VAL A 402 -20.29 19.98 13.46
C VAL A 402 -18.82 20.12 13.09
N ILE A 403 -18.46 19.60 11.91
CA ILE A 403 -17.13 19.72 11.32
C ILE A 403 -17.25 20.23 9.88
N SER A 404 -16.34 21.12 9.45
CA SER A 404 -16.27 21.64 8.09
C SER A 404 -14.89 22.21 7.76
N LYS A 405 -14.48 22.16 6.49
CA LYS A 405 -13.35 22.92 5.95
C LYS A 405 -13.62 24.44 5.91
N THR A 406 -14.89 24.83 5.91
CA THR A 406 -15.32 26.23 5.82
C THR A 406 -15.59 26.81 7.20
N LYS A 407 -14.65 27.63 7.70
CA LYS A 407 -14.72 28.27 9.03
C LYS A 407 -16.06 28.99 9.30
N GLY A 408 -16.62 29.65 8.28
CA GLY A 408 -17.85 30.45 8.42
C GLY A 408 -19.14 29.65 8.63
N LEU A 409 -19.12 28.32 8.41
CA LEU A 409 -20.28 27.45 8.63
C LEU A 409 -20.43 27.00 10.09
N ILE A 410 -19.47 27.34 10.95
CA ILE A 410 -19.38 26.83 12.32
C ILE A 410 -19.47 27.99 13.30
N TYR A 411 -20.30 27.84 14.33
CA TYR A 411 -20.37 28.78 15.45
C TYR A 411 -19.17 28.58 16.40
N ASP A 412 -18.46 29.66 16.76
CA ASP A 412 -17.21 29.65 17.54
C ASP A 412 -16.19 28.57 17.08
N PRO A 413 -15.71 28.67 15.82
CA PRO A 413 -14.93 27.61 15.19
C PRO A 413 -13.58 27.39 15.88
N LYS A 414 -13.30 26.15 16.24
CA LYS A 414 -12.00 25.69 16.74
C LYS A 414 -11.25 24.97 15.64
N HIS A 415 -9.98 25.32 15.47
CA HIS A 415 -9.11 24.66 14.51
C HIS A 415 -8.81 23.23 14.98
N LEU A 416 -9.02 22.25 14.11
CA LEU A 416 -8.75 20.86 14.41
C LEU A 416 -7.33 20.46 13.99
N ILE A 417 -6.69 19.63 14.81
CA ILE A 417 -5.40 19.00 14.52
C ILE A 417 -5.61 17.51 14.32
N GLU A 418 -5.10 16.95 13.24
CA GLU A 418 -5.22 15.52 12.99
C GLU A 418 -4.41 14.72 14.01
N LEU A 419 -5.02 13.68 14.56
CA LEU A 419 -4.42 12.76 15.52
C LEU A 419 -3.79 11.60 14.78
N ASP A 420 -2.45 11.56 14.75
CA ASP A 420 -1.72 10.42 14.19
C ASP A 420 -1.86 9.20 15.13
N PRO A 421 -2.44 8.07 14.67
CA PRO A 421 -2.64 6.87 15.48
C PRO A 421 -1.35 6.26 16.04
N ARG A 422 -0.19 6.60 15.47
CA ARG A 422 1.14 6.12 15.87
C ARG A 422 1.77 7.00 16.96
N SER A 423 1.04 7.98 17.48
CA SER A 423 1.49 8.83 18.58
C SER A 423 1.31 8.09 19.91
N PRO A 424 2.37 7.86 20.71
CA PRO A 424 2.24 7.18 22.00
C PRO A 424 1.41 8.03 22.96
N ASN A 425 0.46 7.40 23.64
CA ASN A 425 -0.42 8.06 24.59
C ASN A 425 0.40 8.81 25.67
N ARG A 426 0.05 10.07 25.95
CA ARG A 426 0.69 10.95 26.96
C ARG A 426 2.15 11.36 26.73
N SER A 427 2.78 10.97 25.61
CA SER A 427 4.14 11.41 25.29
C SER A 427 4.14 12.70 24.45
N LYS A 428 5.11 13.59 24.70
CA LYS A 428 5.48 14.67 23.73
C LYS A 428 6.40 14.14 22.63
N GLU A 429 6.55 12.82 22.52
CA GLU A 429 7.48 12.20 21.59
C GLU A 429 7.00 12.35 20.15
N ARG A 430 7.94 12.41 19.22
CA ARG A 430 7.64 12.42 17.78
C ARG A 430 7.01 11.09 17.39
N VAL A 431 6.33 11.04 16.25
CA VAL A 431 5.73 9.82 15.70
C VAL A 431 6.79 8.71 15.58
N VAL A 432 6.51 7.53 16.15
CA VAL A 432 7.46 6.43 16.36
C VAL A 432 7.00 5.10 15.72
N GLY A 433 6.32 5.14 14.57
CA GLY A 433 5.95 3.91 13.84
C GLY A 433 4.79 3.11 14.44
N PHE A 434 4.65 1.83 14.07
CA PHE A 434 3.48 0.99 14.34
C PHE A 434 3.65 0.10 15.58
N VAL A 435 4.86 -0.42 15.80
CA VAL A 435 5.13 -1.39 16.86
C VAL A 435 5.51 -0.74 18.18
N LYS A 436 5.18 -1.41 19.29
CA LYS A 436 5.44 -0.92 20.63
C LYS A 436 6.93 -0.95 20.97
N ARG A 437 7.38 0.00 21.78
CA ARG A 437 8.79 0.21 22.14
C ARG A 437 8.98 0.24 23.66
N PRO A 438 10.14 -0.19 24.22
CA PRO A 438 11.26 -0.84 23.54
C PRO A 438 11.02 -2.34 23.24
N ALA A 439 11.45 -2.85 22.09
CA ALA A 439 11.32 -4.26 21.69
C ALA A 439 12.44 -4.73 20.73
N LEU A 440 12.75 -6.03 20.80
CA LEU A 440 13.65 -6.73 19.88
C LEU A 440 12.87 -7.76 19.07
N TYR A 441 13.27 -7.98 17.82
CA TYR A 441 12.63 -8.88 16.89
C TYR A 441 13.64 -9.76 16.17
N ALA A 442 13.23 -10.97 15.83
CA ALA A 442 13.84 -11.79 14.81
C ALA A 442 13.02 -11.69 13.53
N VAL A 443 13.68 -11.35 12.42
CA VAL A 443 13.09 -11.30 11.09
C VAL A 443 13.70 -12.43 10.26
N GLY A 444 12.89 -13.42 9.88
CA GLY A 444 13.33 -14.53 9.04
C GLY A 444 13.70 -14.09 7.62
N ASP A 445 14.40 -14.96 6.88
CA ASP A 445 14.75 -14.70 5.49
C ASP A 445 13.52 -14.51 4.57
N ASP A 446 12.39 -15.08 4.96
CA ASP A 446 11.09 -14.89 4.29
C ASP A 446 10.32 -13.64 4.77
N LEU A 447 10.97 -12.76 5.54
CA LEU A 447 10.40 -11.58 6.22
C LEU A 447 9.35 -11.89 7.30
N LYS A 448 9.25 -13.13 7.79
CA LYS A 448 8.43 -13.39 8.98
C LYS A 448 9.00 -12.67 10.20
N VAL A 449 8.16 -11.93 10.91
CA VAL A 449 8.56 -11.13 12.07
C VAL A 449 8.11 -11.82 13.36
N GLN A 450 9.03 -12.03 14.28
CA GLN A 450 8.76 -12.60 15.61
C GLN A 450 9.36 -11.73 16.71
N SER A 451 8.55 -11.38 17.70
CA SER A 451 8.98 -10.66 18.90
C SER A 451 9.88 -11.52 19.78
N LEU A 452 11.06 -11.00 20.14
CA LEU A 452 12.02 -11.66 21.02
C LEU A 452 11.82 -11.14 22.44
N SER A 453 10.84 -11.68 23.15
CA SER A 453 10.80 -11.49 24.60
C SER A 453 11.97 -12.25 25.26
N ALA A 454 12.49 -11.74 26.39
CA ALA A 454 13.70 -12.27 27.04
C ALA A 454 13.65 -13.78 27.38
N ASN A 455 12.45 -14.37 27.47
CA ASN A 455 12.25 -15.79 27.77
C ASN A 455 12.17 -16.70 26.52
N PHE A 456 12.13 -16.12 25.31
CA PHE A 456 11.83 -16.83 24.05
C PHE A 456 13.04 -17.01 23.11
N CYS A 457 14.20 -16.40 23.38
CA CYS A 457 15.36 -16.51 22.47
C CYS A 457 15.88 -17.95 22.32
N LEU A 458 15.93 -18.72 23.42
CA LEU A 458 16.42 -20.10 23.38
C LEU A 458 15.45 -21.07 22.69
N SER A 459 14.13 -20.87 22.81
CA SER A 459 13.15 -21.70 22.09
C SER A 459 13.23 -21.44 20.58
N TYR A 460 13.35 -20.18 20.16
CA TYR A 460 13.52 -19.83 18.76
C TYR A 460 14.77 -20.48 18.14
N LEU A 461 15.92 -20.42 18.84
CA LEU A 461 17.14 -21.09 18.37
C LEU A 461 17.00 -22.62 18.25
N LYS A 462 16.24 -23.25 19.17
CA LYS A 462 15.94 -24.69 19.09
C LYS A 462 15.05 -25.03 17.90
N GLU A 463 14.07 -24.18 17.59
CA GLU A 463 13.17 -24.35 16.44
C GLU A 463 13.93 -24.29 15.11
N LEU A 464 14.96 -23.45 15.00
CA LEU A 464 15.83 -23.37 13.82
C LEU A 464 16.60 -24.68 13.57
N ASN A 465 16.90 -25.45 14.63
CA ASN A 465 17.63 -26.72 14.57
C ASN A 465 18.95 -26.63 13.78
N LEU A 466 19.74 -25.58 14.03
CA LEU A 466 21.01 -25.32 13.35
C LEU A 466 22.22 -25.56 14.26
N PRO A 467 23.32 -26.13 13.73
CA PRO A 467 24.59 -26.24 14.45
C PRO A 467 25.18 -24.85 14.68
N LEU A 468 25.42 -24.48 15.95
CA LEU A 468 25.90 -23.13 16.31
C LEU A 468 27.27 -22.80 15.72
N ASP A 469 28.13 -23.81 15.55
CA ASP A 469 29.43 -23.69 14.91
C ASP A 469 29.33 -23.42 13.40
N ASP A 470 28.17 -23.60 12.78
CA ASP A 470 27.90 -23.21 11.39
C ASP A 470 27.43 -21.75 11.26
N LEU A 471 27.09 -21.08 12.36
CA LEU A 471 26.53 -19.73 12.33
C LEU A 471 27.62 -18.65 12.36
N GLU A 472 27.40 -17.58 11.59
CA GLU A 472 28.18 -16.35 11.62
C GLU A 472 27.27 -15.14 11.87
N VAL A 473 27.73 -14.19 12.69
CA VAL A 473 26.99 -12.96 13.00
C VAL A 473 27.65 -11.76 12.33
N LYS A 474 26.90 -11.02 11.53
CA LYS A 474 27.36 -9.80 10.86
C LYS A 474 26.42 -8.63 11.15
N VAL A 475 26.97 -7.54 11.69
CA VAL A 475 26.28 -6.26 11.76
C VAL A 475 26.46 -5.53 10.43
N ILE A 476 25.37 -5.06 9.85
CA ILE A 476 25.37 -4.16 8.68
C ILE A 476 24.48 -2.95 8.96
N SER A 477 24.69 -1.89 8.19
CA SER A 477 23.86 -0.69 8.21
C SER A 477 23.05 -0.65 6.91
N ILE A 478 21.72 -0.57 7.03
CA ILE A 478 20.78 -0.49 5.90
C ILE A 478 20.55 0.98 5.58
N GLY A 479 21.10 1.46 4.47
CA GLY A 479 20.79 2.76 3.89
C GLY A 479 19.79 2.64 2.73
N GLU A 480 19.67 3.69 1.92
CA GLU A 480 18.74 3.75 0.78
C GLU A 480 18.97 2.62 -0.24
N ALA A 481 20.23 2.32 -0.58
CA ALA A 481 20.55 1.28 -1.57
C ALA A 481 20.20 -0.13 -1.06
N GLU A 482 20.59 -0.45 0.18
CA GLU A 482 20.25 -1.72 0.82
C GLU A 482 18.73 -1.88 0.99
N ALA A 483 18.04 -0.78 1.35
CA ALA A 483 16.60 -0.76 1.49
C ALA A 483 15.87 -1.02 0.18
N ILE A 484 16.28 -0.38 -0.92
CA ILE A 484 15.69 -0.61 -2.26
C ILE A 484 15.93 -2.06 -2.69
N SER A 485 17.14 -2.58 -2.51
CA SER A 485 17.48 -3.97 -2.84
C SER A 485 16.65 -4.96 -2.01
N LEU A 486 16.53 -4.73 -0.71
CA LEU A 486 15.69 -5.53 0.19
C LEU A 486 14.22 -5.49 -0.23
N PHE A 487 13.70 -4.32 -0.57
CA PHE A 487 12.31 -4.16 -0.98
C PHE A 487 12.06 -4.87 -2.32
N ALA A 488 12.91 -4.70 -3.33
CA ALA A 488 12.81 -5.41 -4.60
C ALA A 488 12.88 -6.94 -4.43
N ALA A 489 13.78 -7.42 -3.57
CA ALA A 489 13.87 -8.84 -3.23
C ALA A 489 12.59 -9.35 -2.54
N SER A 490 11.94 -8.52 -1.71
CA SER A 490 10.70 -8.91 -1.03
C SER A 490 9.55 -9.19 -2.00
N LEU A 491 9.51 -8.51 -3.16
CA LEU A 491 8.47 -8.66 -4.18
C LEU A 491 8.66 -9.93 -5.03
N THR A 492 9.88 -10.47 -5.12
CA THR A 492 10.27 -11.47 -6.12
C THR A 492 10.86 -12.74 -5.55
N SER A 493 11.38 -12.71 -4.31
CA SER A 493 12.08 -13.82 -3.66
C SER A 493 11.37 -14.26 -2.37
N LYS A 494 11.49 -15.56 -2.04
CA LYS A 494 11.11 -16.12 -0.72
C LYS A 494 12.29 -16.15 0.26
N SER A 495 13.47 -15.75 -0.19
CA SER A 495 14.72 -15.69 0.60
C SER A 495 15.23 -14.26 0.49
N THR A 496 14.43 -13.34 1.01
CA THR A 496 14.50 -11.90 0.79
C THR A 496 15.69 -11.26 1.43
N LEU A 497 16.02 -11.59 2.69
CA LEU A 497 17.24 -11.09 3.31
C LEU A 497 18.45 -11.55 2.50
N THR A 498 18.52 -12.83 2.16
CA THR A 498 19.64 -13.41 1.41
C THR A 498 19.75 -12.72 0.05
N SER A 499 18.69 -12.72 -0.75
CA SER A 499 18.72 -12.17 -2.11
C SER A 499 18.90 -10.64 -2.14
N GLY A 500 18.32 -9.93 -1.17
CA GLY A 500 18.34 -8.47 -1.11
C GLY A 500 19.59 -7.91 -0.48
N LEU A 501 20.29 -8.68 0.38
CA LEU A 501 21.44 -8.18 1.14
C LEU A 501 22.76 -8.88 0.79
N GLU A 502 22.78 -9.99 0.05
CA GLU A 502 23.98 -10.79 -0.29
C GLU A 502 25.17 -9.95 -0.78
N ASP A 503 24.92 -9.00 -1.69
CA ASP A 503 25.98 -8.12 -2.24
C ASP A 503 26.65 -7.27 -1.14
N PHE A 504 25.92 -6.92 -0.08
CA PHE A 504 26.39 -6.13 1.05
C PHE A 504 27.07 -6.99 2.14
N PHE A 505 27.02 -8.32 2.01
CA PHE A 505 27.76 -9.25 2.89
C PHE A 505 29.25 -9.35 2.55
N ASN A 506 29.64 -9.13 1.31
CA ASN A 506 31.01 -9.41 0.86
C ASN A 506 31.96 -8.21 0.98
N VAL A 507 31.48 -7.06 1.48
CA VAL A 507 32.33 -5.91 1.79
C VAL A 507 33.14 -6.20 3.08
N PRO A 508 34.48 -6.09 3.04
CA PRO A 508 35.32 -6.32 4.22
C PRO A 508 34.96 -5.33 5.34
N LYS A 509 34.77 -5.83 6.56
CA LYS A 509 34.56 -4.97 7.73
C LYS A 509 35.85 -4.25 8.09
N GLN A 510 35.74 -2.95 8.41
CA GLN A 510 36.61 -2.35 9.42
C GLN A 510 36.38 -3.09 10.74
N ASP A 511 37.48 -3.48 11.38
CA ASP A 511 37.50 -4.24 12.63
C ASP A 511 36.57 -3.63 13.69
N SER A 512 35.56 -4.40 14.10
CA SER A 512 34.87 -4.16 15.36
C SER A 512 34.91 -5.45 16.16
N ASN A 513 35.84 -5.48 17.12
CA ASN A 513 35.95 -6.51 18.13
C ASN A 513 34.60 -6.74 18.81
N LEU A 514 34.00 -7.91 18.55
CA LEU A 514 32.74 -8.36 19.14
C LEU A 514 32.79 -8.47 20.67
N THR A 515 33.98 -8.46 21.27
CA THR A 515 34.17 -8.58 22.72
C THR A 515 34.18 -7.23 23.46
N SER A 516 34.38 -6.09 22.79
CA SER A 516 34.46 -4.79 23.47
C SER A 516 33.12 -4.05 23.59
N LYS A 517 32.09 -4.43 22.81
CA LYS A 517 30.74 -3.83 22.91
C LYS A 517 29.81 -4.52 23.91
N TYR A 518 30.16 -5.71 24.41
CA TYR A 518 29.34 -6.44 25.38
C TYR A 518 29.50 -5.98 26.84
N ILE A 519 30.45 -5.07 27.13
CA ILE A 519 30.73 -4.61 28.50
C ILE A 519 30.07 -3.24 28.81
N GLN A 520 29.54 -2.51 27.81
CA GLN A 520 28.95 -1.18 28.03
C GLN A 520 27.42 -1.09 27.96
N THR A 521 26.70 -2.20 27.82
CA THR A 521 25.22 -2.21 27.82
C THR A 521 24.57 -3.07 28.91
N SER A 522 25.33 -3.54 29.91
CA SER A 522 24.70 -4.01 31.15
C SER A 522 24.17 -2.79 31.93
N ARG A 523 22.88 -2.54 31.75
CA ARG A 523 22.03 -1.58 32.48
C ARG A 523 21.91 -1.84 34.00
N LEU A 524 22.91 -2.46 34.62
CA LEU A 524 22.99 -2.71 36.05
C LEU A 524 23.66 -1.55 36.83
N ASP A 525 24.50 -0.73 36.17
CA ASP A 525 25.19 0.38 36.85
C ASP A 525 24.35 1.66 36.96
N GLU A 526 23.31 1.83 36.13
CA GLU A 526 22.39 2.99 36.24
C GLU A 526 21.36 2.85 37.37
N LEU A 527 21.21 1.66 37.94
CA LEU A 527 20.33 1.40 39.10
C LEU A 527 21.05 1.54 40.46
N ALA A 528 22.37 1.79 40.47
CA ALA A 528 23.17 1.89 41.69
C ALA A 528 23.51 3.33 42.11
N LYS A 529 22.96 4.36 41.46
CA LYS A 529 23.11 5.75 41.92
C LYS A 529 22.02 6.07 42.95
N GLU A 530 22.35 5.88 44.23
CA GLU A 530 21.59 6.47 45.33
C GLU A 530 21.49 8.00 45.16
N PRO A 531 20.33 8.60 45.45
CA PRO A 531 20.19 10.05 45.47
C PRO A 531 21.03 10.62 46.63
N LYS A 532 21.88 11.60 46.32
CA LYS A 532 22.53 12.42 47.35
C LYS A 532 21.45 13.15 48.16
N PRO A 533 21.54 13.18 49.50
CA PRO A 533 20.67 14.04 50.31
C PRO A 533 21.04 15.51 50.06
N GLU A 534 20.03 16.32 49.76
CA GLU A 534 20.16 17.78 49.73
C GLU A 534 20.21 18.31 51.17
N GLU A 535 21.28 19.06 51.48
CA GLU A 535 21.31 20.09 52.53
C GLU A 535 20.83 21.43 51.96
#